data_AF-A0A2W1JYZ2-F1
#
_entry.id   AF-A0A2W1JYZ2-F1
#
_cell.length_a   1.000
_cell.length_b   1.000
_cell.length_c   1.000
_cell.angle_alpha   90.00
_cell.angle_beta   90.00
_cell.angle_gamma   90.00
#
_symmetry.space_group_name_H-M   'P 1'
#
loop_
_entity.id
_entity.type
_entity.pdbx_description
1 polymer ?
#
loop_
_entity_poly.entity_id
_entity_poly.type
_entity_poly.pdbx_seq_one_letter_code
_entity_poly.pdbx_strand_id
1 'polypeptide(L)'
;MKFLYKILKKNDMKEINYTHVYTGSEVSVNFLLTLFDENNIRSIVKNPYKSGVISGFHGGEFNSVQILVDETQKVAAEKIIQENLSS
;
A
#
# COMPACT_ATOMS: atom_id res chain seq x y z
N MET A 1 7.15 -26.16 26.39
CA MET A 1 7.49 -25.25 25.28
C MET A 1 6.54 -24.03 25.21
N LYS A 2 6.56 -23.11 26.18
CA LYS A 2 5.69 -21.90 26.17
C LYS A 2 6.43 -20.57 26.40
N PHE A 3 7.75 -20.60 26.58
CA PHE A 3 8.54 -19.39 26.85
C PHE A 3 9.04 -18.69 25.58
N LEU A 4 9.30 -19.43 24.49
CA LEU A 4 9.81 -18.86 23.24
C LEU A 4 8.78 -17.98 22.51
N TYR A 5 7.49 -18.31 22.61
CA TYR A 5 6.43 -17.56 21.94
C TYR A 5 6.22 -16.14 22.49
N LYS A 6 6.67 -15.88 23.73
CA LYS A 6 6.50 -14.58 24.40
C LYS A 6 7.59 -13.57 24.02
N ILE A 7 8.74 -14.05 23.53
CA ILE A 7 9.89 -13.21 23.16
C ILE A 7 9.71 -12.66 21.74
N LEU A 8 9.13 -13.45 20.82
CA LEU A 8 8.90 -13.04 19.43
C LEU A 8 7.74 -12.05 19.23
N LYS A 9 6.84 -11.91 20.21
CA LYS A 9 5.66 -11.03 20.08
C LYS A 9 5.88 -9.59 20.56
N LYS A 10 7.09 -9.25 21.01
CA LYS A 10 7.40 -8.00 21.73
C LYS A 10 8.33 -7.03 20.96
N ASN A 11 8.66 -7.31 19.71
CA ASN A 11 9.28 -6.35 18.81
C ASN A 11 8.22 -5.80 17.85
N ASP A 12 7.89 -4.52 18.03
CA ASP A 12 7.32 -3.65 17.01
C ASP A 12 5.90 -3.93 16.49
N MET A 13 4.93 -4.10 17.40
CA MET A 13 3.55 -3.70 17.08
C MET A 13 3.43 -2.18 17.19
N LYS A 14 4.13 -1.44 16.32
CA LYS A 14 3.70 -0.09 16.00
C LYS A 14 2.36 -0.28 15.30
N GLU A 15 1.27 0.28 15.80
CA GLU A 15 0.00 0.27 15.08
C GLU A 15 0.21 1.08 13.80
N ILE A 16 0.62 0.41 12.72
CA ILE A 16 0.88 1.05 11.43
C ILE A 16 -0.48 1.36 10.83
N ASN A 17 -0.96 2.58 11.08
CA ASN A 17 -2.17 3.10 10.47
C ASN A 17 -1.86 3.37 9.00
N TYR A 18 -2.36 2.52 8.12
CA TYR A 18 -2.29 2.73 6.69
C TYR A 18 -3.46 3.58 6.24
N THR A 19 -3.16 4.67 5.54
CA THR A 19 -4.14 5.58 4.98
C THR A 19 -4.08 5.56 3.47
N HIS A 20 -5.23 5.68 2.82
CA HIS A 20 -5.33 5.73 1.37
C HIS A 20 -4.80 7.06 0.84
N VAL A 21 -3.99 7.02 -0.22
CA VAL A 21 -3.40 8.22 -0.85
C VAL A 21 -3.64 8.32 -2.34
N TYR A 22 -3.87 7.20 -3.03
CA TYR A 22 -4.04 7.21 -4.48
C TYR A 22 -4.88 6.02 -4.97
N THR A 23 -5.71 6.25 -5.98
CA THR A 23 -6.39 5.20 -6.74
C THR A 23 -6.19 5.46 -8.22
N GLY A 24 -5.81 4.45 -8.98
CA GLY A 24 -5.64 4.60 -10.42
C GLY A 24 -5.37 3.28 -11.13
N SER A 25 -4.89 3.41 -12.37
CA SER A 25 -4.49 2.27 -13.19
C SER A 25 -3.29 1.53 -12.58
N GLU A 26 -3.13 0.25 -12.90
CA GLU A 26 -1.98 -0.55 -12.45
C GLU A 26 -0.64 0.06 -12.89
N VAL A 27 -0.59 0.71 -14.06
CA VAL A 27 0.61 1.38 -14.56
C VAL A 27 0.98 2.57 -13.67
N SER A 28 0.03 3.47 -13.40
CA SER A 28 0.24 4.64 -12.53
C SER A 28 0.60 4.20 -11.11
N VAL A 29 -0.02 3.13 -10.61
CA VAL A 29 0.26 2.60 -9.28
C VAL A 29 1.67 2.02 -9.19
N ASN A 30 2.07 1.18 -10.16
CA ASN A 30 3.41 0.61 -10.17
C ASN A 30 4.48 1.70 -10.29
N PHE A 31 4.23 2.75 -11.07
CA PHE A 31 5.12 3.89 -11.16
C PHE A 31 5.28 4.61 -9.81
N LEU A 32 4.18 4.92 -9.14
CA LEU A 32 4.22 5.55 -7.80
C LEU A 32 4.88 4.66 -6.75
N LEU A 33 4.69 3.33 -6.82
CA LEU A 33 5.36 2.40 -5.90
C LEU A 33 6.88 2.47 -6.03
N THR A 34 7.40 2.53 -7.25
CA THR A 34 8.85 2.68 -7.48
C THR A 34 9.35 3.99 -6.87
N LEU A 35 8.64 5.10 -7.08
CA LEU A 35 9.00 6.38 -6.49
C LEU A 35 8.94 6.36 -4.95
N PHE A 36 7.94 5.69 -4.38
CA PHE A 36 7.85 5.52 -2.93
C PHE A 36 9.00 4.68 -2.38
N ASP A 37 9.38 3.60 -3.06
CA ASP A 37 10.51 2.75 -2.65
C ASP A 37 11.85 3.52 -2.71
N GLU A 38 12.09 4.28 -3.78
CA GLU A 38 13.25 5.16 -3.91
C GLU A 38 13.35 6.20 -2.79
N ASN A 39 12.21 6.68 -2.29
CA ASN A 39 12.12 7.65 -1.19
C ASN A 39 12.01 6.98 0.20
N ASN A 40 12.19 5.66 0.30
CA ASN A 40 12.03 4.88 1.54
C ASN A 40 10.64 5.01 2.19
N ILE A 41 9.61 5.29 1.37
CA ILE A 41 8.22 5.39 1.81
C ILE A 41 7.55 4.03 1.80
N ARG A 42 7.15 3.58 2.98
CA ARG A 42 6.45 2.31 3.15
C ARG A 42 5.02 2.43 2.61
N SER A 43 4.75 1.71 1.53
CA SER A 43 3.45 1.67 0.85
C SER A 43 2.94 0.23 0.69
N ILE A 44 1.62 0.08 0.59
CA ILE A 44 0.94 -1.18 0.31
C ILE A 44 -0.06 -0.97 -0.83
N VAL A 45 -0.22 -1.99 -1.67
CA VAL A 45 -1.20 -1.98 -2.76
C VAL A 45 -2.37 -2.88 -2.44
N LYS A 46 -3.57 -2.34 -2.62
CA LYS A 46 -4.82 -3.09 -2.55
C LYS A 46 -5.42 -3.17 -3.95
N ASN A 47 -5.34 -4.37 -4.54
CA ASN A 47 -5.95 -4.69 -5.82
C ASN A 47 -7.09 -5.71 -5.61
N PRO A 48 -8.35 -5.26 -5.46
CA PRO A 48 -9.47 -6.15 -5.22
C PRO A 48 -9.73 -7.09 -6.42
N TYR A 49 -9.43 -6.65 -7.64
CA TYR A 49 -9.59 -7.44 -8.85
C TYR A 49 -8.68 -8.66 -8.88
N LYS A 50 -7.36 -8.50 -8.62
CA LYS A 50 -6.43 -9.65 -8.53
C LYS A 50 -6.85 -10.62 -7.43
N SER A 51 -7.29 -10.12 -6.27
CA SER A 51 -7.75 -11.00 -5.19
C SER A 51 -9.02 -11.78 -5.53
N GLY A 52 -9.96 -11.19 -6.28
CA GLY A 52 -11.17 -11.86 -6.77
C GLY A 52 -10.86 -12.93 -7.81
N VAL A 53 -9.99 -12.62 -8.78
CA VAL A 53 -9.52 -13.58 -9.79
C VAL A 53 -8.83 -14.78 -9.15
N ILE A 54 -7.93 -14.56 -8.18
CA ILE A 54 -7.25 -15.64 -7.45
C ILE A 54 -8.23 -16.48 -6.64
N SER A 55 -9.29 -15.87 -6.09
CA SER A 55 -10.30 -16.57 -5.29
C SER A 55 -11.36 -17.29 -6.13
N GLY A 56 -11.30 -17.23 -7.47
CA GLY A 56 -12.27 -17.86 -8.36
C GLY A 56 -13.60 -17.10 -8.49
N PHE A 57 -13.70 -15.88 -7.96
CA PHE A 57 -14.87 -15.02 -8.08
C PHE A 57 -14.56 -13.90 -9.08
N HIS A 58 -15.07 -14.04 -10.30
CA HIS A 58 -14.90 -13.06 -11.38
C HIS A 58 -15.82 -11.85 -11.13
N GLY A 59 -15.49 -11.04 -10.13
CA GLY A 59 -16.30 -9.90 -9.71
C GLY A 59 -15.45 -8.85 -9.02
N GLY A 60 -15.00 -7.86 -9.78
CA GLY A 60 -14.29 -6.69 -9.29
C GLY A 60 -14.23 -5.63 -10.38
N GLU A 61 -14.33 -4.36 -10.00
CA GLU A 61 -14.13 -3.26 -10.93
C GLU A 61 -12.69 -3.31 -11.45
N PHE A 62 -12.55 -3.37 -12.78
CA PHE A 62 -11.32 -3.78 -13.46
C PHE A 62 -10.12 -2.85 -13.25
N ASN A 63 -10.27 -1.72 -12.55
CA ASN A 63 -9.29 -0.62 -12.64
C ASN A 63 -9.12 0.27 -11.41
N SER A 64 -9.61 -0.11 -10.23
CA SER A 64 -9.43 0.69 -9.01
C SER A 64 -8.35 0.08 -8.09
N VAL A 65 -7.10 0.11 -8.55
CA VAL A 65 -5.94 -0.26 -7.73
C VAL A 65 -5.63 0.88 -6.76
N GLN A 66 -5.57 0.57 -5.47
CA GLN A 66 -5.37 1.57 -4.42
C GLN A 66 -3.99 1.45 -3.82
N ILE A 67 -3.37 2.59 -3.52
CA ILE A 67 -2.15 2.68 -2.71
C ILE A 67 -2.51 3.22 -1.34
N LEU A 68 -2.03 2.54 -0.31
CA LEU A 68 -2.06 3.03 1.05
C LEU A 68 -0.63 3.19 1.56
N VAL A 69 -0.40 4.21 2.39
CA VAL A 69 0.89 4.49 3.02
C VAL A 69 0.71 4.64 4.51
N ASP A 70 1.81 4.51 5.25
CA ASP A 70 1.83 4.86 6.67
C ASP A 70 1.34 6.32 6.84
N GLU A 71 0.38 6.53 7.75
CA GLU A 71 -0.19 7.85 8.02
C GLU A 71 0.87 8.91 8.33
N THR A 72 1.97 8.51 8.98
CA THR A 72 3.10 9.40 9.28
C THR A 72 3.83 9.92 8.03
N GLN A 73 3.67 9.23 6.90
CA GLN A 73 4.33 9.52 5.62
C GLN A 73 3.33 9.99 4.56
N LYS A 74 2.05 10.16 4.92
CA LYS A 74 0.98 10.58 4.02
C LYS A 74 1.34 11.85 3.25
N VAL A 75 1.78 12.89 3.95
CA VAL A 75 2.08 14.20 3.34
C VAL A 75 3.23 14.10 2.33
N ALA A 76 4.25 13.28 2.61
CA ALA A 76 5.36 13.06 1.69
C ALA A 76 4.89 12.31 0.43
N ALA A 77 4.05 11.28 0.61
CA ALA A 77 3.47 10.53 -0.50
C ALA A 77 2.57 11.41 -1.38
N GLU A 78 1.69 12.23 -0.78
CA GLU A 78 0.82 13.17 -1.49
C GLU A 78 1.62 14.18 -2.32
N LYS A 79 2.74 14.68 -1.79
CA LYS A 79 3.62 15.59 -2.51
C LYS A 79 4.20 14.93 -3.77
N ILE A 80 4.72 13.71 -3.66
CA ILE A 80 5.26 12.95 -4.79
C ILE A 80 4.18 12.70 -5.85
N ILE A 81 2.96 12.34 -5.40
CA ILE A 81 1.81 12.14 -6.30
C ILE A 81 1.52 13.43 -7.07
N GLN A 82 1.41 14.57 -6.38
CA GLN A 82 1.13 15.84 -7.01
C GLN A 82 2.22 16.26 -8.00
N GLU A 83 3.50 16.07 -7.66
CA GLU A 83 4.61 16.46 -8.54
C GLU A 83 4.68 15.61 -9.82
N ASN A 84 4.23 14.35 -9.78
CA ASN A 84 4.43 13.41 -10.88
C ASN A 84 3.16 13.10 -11.69
N LEU A 85 1.97 13.35 -11.15
CA LEU A 85 0.69 13.02 -11.79
C LEU A 85 -0.22 14.22 -12.03
N SER A 86 0.12 15.42 -11.55
CA SER A 86 -0.61 16.64 -11.93
C SER A 86 -0.16 17.07 -13.31
N SER A 87 -0.92 16.69 -14.34
CA SER A 87 -0.92 17.35 -15.66
C SER A 87 -1.95 18.46 -15.69
#